data_AF-A0A177QEQ1-F1
#
_entry.id   AF-A0A177QEQ1-F1
#
_cell.length_a   1.000
_cell.length_b   1.000
_cell.length_c   1.000
_cell.angle_alpha   90.00
_cell.angle_beta   90.00
_cell.angle_gamma   90.00
#
_symmetry.space_group_name_H-M   'P 1'
#
loop_
_entity.id
_entity.type
_entity.pdbx_description
1 polymer ?
#
loop_
_entity_poly.entity_id
_entity_poly.type
_entity_poly.pdbx_seq_one_letter_code
_entity_poly.pdbx_strand_id
1 'polypeptide(L)'
;MNILLAFVIVLLLPFMSLAQSGNKSDAINHLRAFTLATSEDTVLGDKTAMLLGLVETNRSVPTKQVSVALTNDIRFFTVSTVSNSDDIILTIVQDGAVRIMYLTNSTLLLRATAVLENRTPHLISNEEAAAGFEALLLFWVEKSKSLQAGHAH
;
A
#
# COMPACT_ATOMS: atom_id res chain seq x y z
N MET A 1 -51.06 -3.47 32.04
CA MET A 1 -49.94 -2.65 32.58
C MET A 1 -48.70 -3.53 32.62
N ASN A 2 -47.60 -3.01 32.06
CA ASN A 2 -46.23 -3.53 31.98
C ASN A 2 -45.89 -4.58 30.91
N ILE A 3 -45.53 -4.03 29.75
CA ILE A 3 -44.59 -4.55 28.75
C ILE A 3 -43.18 -4.56 29.36
N LEU A 4 -42.40 -5.64 29.18
CA LEU A 4 -40.93 -5.60 29.22
C LEU A 4 -40.41 -6.73 28.31
N LEU A 5 -40.41 -6.48 27.00
CA LEU A 5 -39.27 -6.05 26.19
C LEU A 5 -38.12 -7.07 26.20
N ALA A 6 -38.15 -7.95 25.20
CA ALA A 6 -37.05 -8.82 24.82
C ALA A 6 -35.85 -7.96 24.39
N PHE A 7 -34.71 -8.16 25.06
CA PHE A 7 -33.43 -7.64 24.60
C PHE A 7 -32.97 -8.43 23.37
N VAL A 8 -33.37 -7.98 22.19
CA VAL A 8 -32.68 -8.35 20.95
C VAL A 8 -31.48 -7.40 20.83
N ILE A 9 -30.32 -7.85 21.29
CA ILE A 9 -29.05 -7.23 20.92
C ILE A 9 -28.79 -7.61 19.47
N VAL A 10 -29.27 -6.78 18.55
CA VAL A 10 -28.83 -6.83 17.15
C VAL A 10 -27.39 -6.32 17.15
N LEU A 11 -26.44 -7.23 16.90
CA LEU A 11 -25.06 -6.91 16.56
C LEU A 11 -25.02 -5.96 15.36
N LEU A 12 -24.92 -4.66 15.64
CA LEU A 12 -24.76 -3.60 14.64
C LEU A 12 -23.28 -3.37 14.32
N LEU A 13 -22.64 -4.30 13.62
CA LEU A 13 -21.46 -4.02 12.78
C LEU A 13 -21.46 -5.03 11.61
N PRO A 14 -21.47 -4.56 10.34
CA PRO A 14 -20.26 -3.98 9.75
C PRO A 14 -20.52 -2.88 8.68
N PHE A 15 -21.43 -1.93 8.88
CA PHE A 15 -21.64 -0.87 7.87
C PHE A 15 -20.59 0.26 7.89
N MET A 16 -19.84 0.44 8.98
CA MET A 16 -18.77 1.46 9.04
C MET A 16 -17.50 1.07 8.27
N SER A 17 -17.25 -0.24 8.08
CA SER A 17 -16.06 -0.74 7.38
C SER A 17 -16.07 -0.37 5.89
N LEU A 18 -17.24 -0.38 5.25
CA LEU A 18 -17.36 -0.17 3.81
C LEU A 18 -17.17 1.30 3.40
N ALA A 19 -17.72 2.25 4.15
CA ALA A 19 -17.57 3.69 3.88
C ALA A 19 -16.13 4.17 4.11
N GLN A 20 -15.45 3.63 5.14
CA GLN A 20 -14.06 3.95 5.42
C GLN A 20 -13.11 3.31 4.38
N SER A 21 -13.45 2.13 3.87
CA SER A 21 -12.72 1.48 2.78
C SER A 21 -12.83 2.23 1.44
N GLY A 22 -14.04 2.71 1.09
CA GLY A 22 -14.27 3.52 -0.12
C GLY A 22 -13.40 4.79 -0.15
N ASN A 23 -13.35 5.52 0.97
CA ASN A 23 -12.50 6.71 1.10
C ASN A 23 -11.00 6.37 0.96
N LYS A 24 -10.54 5.25 1.55
CA LYS A 24 -9.14 4.80 1.43
C LYS A 24 -8.78 4.44 -0.02
N SER A 25 -9.63 3.70 -0.72
CA SER A 25 -9.37 3.30 -2.11
C SER A 25 -9.31 4.52 -3.03
N ASP A 26 -10.26 5.45 -2.90
CA ASP A 26 -10.25 6.70 -3.65
C ASP A 26 -8.97 7.52 -3.39
N ALA A 27 -8.56 7.65 -2.13
CA ALA A 27 -7.35 8.37 -1.74
C ALA A 27 -6.08 7.74 -2.37
N ILE A 28 -5.98 6.41 -2.39
CA ILE A 28 -4.85 5.69 -3.01
C ILE A 28 -4.90 5.77 -4.53
N ASN A 29 -6.07 5.69 -5.15
CA ASN A 29 -6.22 5.83 -6.61
C ASN A 29 -5.84 7.22 -7.09
N HIS A 30 -6.18 8.28 -6.34
CA HIS A 30 -5.68 9.62 -6.64
C HIS A 30 -4.16 9.70 -6.51
N LEU A 31 -3.56 9.11 -5.47
CA LEU A 31 -2.11 9.08 -5.31
C LEU A 31 -1.43 8.29 -6.44
N ARG A 32 -2.04 7.20 -6.90
CA ARG A 32 -1.60 6.42 -8.06
C ARG A 32 -1.61 7.29 -9.32
N ALA A 33 -2.71 7.98 -9.60
CA ALA A 33 -2.81 8.88 -10.75
C ALA A 33 -1.78 10.02 -10.68
N PHE A 34 -1.61 10.63 -9.50
CA PHE A 34 -0.59 11.64 -9.27
C PHE A 34 0.82 11.12 -9.54
N THR A 35 1.18 9.96 -8.97
CA THR A 35 2.50 9.33 -9.14
C THR A 35 2.78 9.03 -10.62
N LEU A 36 1.79 8.51 -11.35
CA LEU A 36 1.92 8.24 -12.78
C LEU A 36 2.17 9.52 -13.60
N ALA A 37 1.54 10.63 -13.21
CA ALA A 37 1.64 11.90 -13.92
C ALA A 37 2.93 12.69 -13.62
N THR A 38 3.44 12.63 -12.39
CA THR A 38 4.49 13.56 -11.91
C THR A 38 5.85 12.92 -11.70
N SER A 39 5.91 11.59 -11.57
CA SER A 39 7.17 10.90 -11.26
C SER A 39 7.90 10.44 -12.52
N GLU A 40 9.23 10.43 -12.42
CA GLU A 40 10.11 9.85 -13.42
C GLU A 40 9.99 8.32 -13.47
N ASP A 41 10.35 7.75 -14.61
CA ASP A 41 10.38 6.30 -14.79
C ASP A 41 11.50 5.67 -13.95
N THR A 42 11.15 4.59 -13.26
CA THR A 42 12.05 3.77 -12.46
C THR A 42 11.85 2.29 -12.80
N VAL A 43 12.62 1.43 -12.13
CA VAL A 43 12.57 -0.02 -12.36
C VAL A 43 12.63 -0.76 -11.03
N LEU A 44 11.70 -1.71 -10.83
CA LEU A 44 11.80 -2.72 -9.80
C LEU A 44 12.62 -3.91 -10.32
N GLY A 45 13.76 -4.19 -9.67
CA GLY A 45 14.68 -5.24 -10.09
C GLY A 45 14.06 -6.64 -10.14
N ASP A 46 14.56 -7.45 -11.06
CA ASP A 46 14.13 -8.81 -11.38
C ASP A 46 13.87 -9.72 -10.17
N LYS A 47 14.82 -9.84 -9.25
CA LYS A 47 14.72 -10.72 -8.06
C LYS A 47 13.56 -10.31 -7.16
N THR A 48 13.40 -9.01 -6.94
CA THR A 48 12.33 -8.48 -6.10
C THR A 48 10.97 -8.61 -6.79
N ALA A 49 10.91 -8.32 -8.10
CA ALA A 49 9.69 -8.45 -8.88
C ALA A 49 9.18 -9.90 -8.91
N MET A 50 10.09 -10.85 -9.11
CA MET A 50 9.76 -12.28 -9.05
C MET A 50 9.34 -12.71 -7.64
N LEU A 51 10.06 -12.26 -6.60
CA LEU A 51 9.74 -12.60 -5.21
C LEU A 51 8.35 -12.10 -4.80
N LEU A 52 7.97 -10.89 -5.22
CA LEU A 52 6.63 -10.34 -4.99
C LEU A 52 5.54 -10.97 -5.88
N GLY A 53 5.90 -11.83 -6.83
CA GLY A 53 4.94 -12.45 -7.76
C GLY A 53 4.40 -11.50 -8.83
N LEU A 54 5.12 -10.42 -9.14
CA LEU A 54 4.78 -9.51 -10.24
C LEU A 54 5.13 -10.09 -11.62
N VAL A 55 6.11 -11.00 -11.66
CA VAL A 55 6.57 -11.70 -12.86
C VAL A 55 6.94 -13.14 -12.53
N GLU A 56 6.81 -14.03 -13.51
CA GLU A 56 7.17 -15.46 -13.37
C GLU A 56 8.63 -15.77 -13.71
N THR A 57 9.39 -14.76 -14.16
CA THR A 57 10.73 -14.91 -14.73
C THR A 57 11.64 -13.81 -14.19
N ASN A 58 12.96 -13.93 -14.38
CA ASN A 58 13.94 -12.88 -14.03
C ASN A 58 13.80 -11.67 -14.97
N ARG A 59 12.71 -10.93 -14.84
CA ARG A 59 12.42 -9.71 -15.57
C ARG A 59 12.13 -8.60 -14.59
N SER A 60 12.73 -7.44 -14.82
CA SER A 60 12.39 -6.25 -14.06
C SER A 60 11.02 -5.71 -14.45
N VAL A 61 10.37 -5.00 -13.54
CA VAL A 61 9.07 -4.34 -13.77
C VAL A 61 9.29 -2.84 -13.89
N PRO A 62 8.86 -2.20 -14.98
CA PRO A 62 8.90 -0.74 -15.09
C PRO A 62 7.91 -0.14 -14.10
N THR A 63 8.35 0.91 -13.41
CA THR A 63 7.59 1.52 -12.31
C THR A 63 7.70 3.05 -12.34
N LYS A 64 6.83 3.71 -11.59
CA LYS A 64 6.98 5.11 -11.17
C LYS A 64 6.84 5.18 -9.67
N GLN A 65 7.51 6.12 -9.02
CA GLN A 65 7.44 6.22 -7.56
C GLN A 65 7.59 7.64 -7.03
N VAL A 66 6.91 7.90 -5.92
CA VAL A 66 7.17 9.06 -5.05
C VAL A 66 7.75 8.57 -3.73
N SER A 67 8.52 9.43 -3.07
CA SER A 67 9.12 9.12 -1.77
C SER A 67 8.91 10.23 -0.75
N VAL A 68 8.77 9.85 0.51
CA VAL A 68 8.82 10.77 1.66
C VAL A 68 9.97 10.34 2.56
N ALA A 69 10.94 11.25 2.78
CA ALA A 69 11.98 11.06 3.77
C ALA A 69 11.46 11.51 5.15
N LEU A 70 11.56 10.62 6.13
CA LEU A 70 11.27 10.86 7.54
C LEU A 70 12.58 10.80 8.33
N THR A 71 12.53 11.10 9.63
CA THR A 71 13.71 11.12 10.49
C THR A 71 14.48 9.79 10.50
N ASN A 72 13.76 8.66 10.50
CA ASN A 72 14.35 7.33 10.68
C ASN A 72 14.13 6.39 9.48
N ASP A 73 13.28 6.79 8.53
CA ASP A 73 12.93 5.94 7.40
C ASP A 73 12.67 6.74 6.13
N ILE A 74 12.72 6.07 4.98
CA ILE A 74 12.21 6.60 3.72
C ILE A 74 11.09 5.69 3.26
N ARG A 75 9.95 6.28 2.93
CA ARG A 75 8.78 5.55 2.44
C ARG A 75 8.61 5.81 0.96
N PHE A 76 8.35 4.76 0.20
CA PHE A 76 8.06 4.86 -1.22
C PHE A 76 6.64 4.38 -1.51
N PHE A 77 5.97 5.11 -2.39
CA PHE A 77 4.75 4.69 -3.04
C PHE A 77 5.09 4.43 -4.50
N THR A 78 5.08 3.17 -4.90
CA THR A 78 5.51 2.73 -6.23
C THR A 78 4.33 2.15 -6.99
N VAL A 79 4.19 2.51 -8.26
CA VAL A 79 3.14 2.05 -9.16
C VAL A 79 3.79 1.34 -10.34
N SER A 80 3.30 0.15 -10.69
CA SER A 80 3.69 -0.53 -11.93
C SER A 80 3.16 0.22 -13.15
N THR A 81 3.99 0.38 -14.17
CA THR A 81 3.59 0.98 -15.46
C THR A 81 3.31 -0.05 -16.54
N VAL A 82 3.30 -1.35 -16.19
CA VAL A 82 2.87 -2.42 -17.09
C VAL A 82 1.40 -2.19 -17.49
N SER A 83 1.09 -2.34 -18.78
CA SER A 83 -0.26 -2.16 -19.30
C SER A 83 -1.29 -3.00 -18.53
N ASN A 84 -2.40 -2.38 -18.12
CA ASN A 84 -3.47 -2.99 -17.33
C ASN A 84 -3.05 -3.49 -15.93
N SER A 85 -1.85 -3.15 -15.46
CA SER A 85 -1.45 -3.45 -14.07
C SER A 85 -2.14 -2.50 -13.10
N ASP A 86 -2.67 -3.09 -12.05
CA ASP A 86 -3.20 -2.39 -10.89
C ASP A 86 -2.26 -2.50 -9.68
N ASP A 87 -1.01 -2.92 -9.92
CA ASP A 87 -0.08 -3.22 -8.84
C ASP A 87 0.49 -1.94 -8.22
N ILE A 88 0.44 -1.91 -6.89
CA ILE A 88 1.03 -0.87 -6.05
C ILE A 88 2.00 -1.55 -5.09
N ILE A 89 3.20 -1.00 -4.95
CA ILE A 89 4.20 -1.45 -3.99
C ILE A 89 4.43 -0.34 -2.97
N LEU A 90 4.11 -0.63 -1.71
CA LEU A 90 4.42 0.26 -0.59
C LEU A 90 5.73 -0.18 0.03
N THR A 91 6.72 0.71 0.13
CA THR A 91 8.04 0.35 0.66
C THR A 91 8.40 1.22 1.86
N ILE A 92 9.04 0.61 2.87
CA ILE A 92 9.77 1.33 3.92
C ILE A 92 11.23 0.90 3.84
N VAL A 93 12.13 1.87 3.84
CA VAL A 93 13.58 1.67 3.99
C VAL A 93 13.98 2.26 5.33
N GLN A 94 14.34 1.40 6.29
CA GLN A 94 14.77 1.79 7.64
C GLN A 94 16.29 1.69 7.73
N ASP A 95 16.92 2.75 8.23
CA ASP A 95 18.36 2.84 8.51
C ASP A 95 19.27 2.43 7.33
N GLY A 96 18.75 2.46 6.10
CA GLY A 96 19.42 1.97 4.88
C GLY A 96 19.68 0.45 4.83
N ALA A 97 19.34 -0.29 5.89
CA ALA A 97 19.70 -1.69 6.06
C ALA A 97 18.52 -2.65 5.85
N VAL A 98 17.31 -2.21 6.22
CA VAL A 98 16.08 -3.01 6.11
C VAL A 98 15.16 -2.36 5.11
N ARG A 99 14.73 -3.12 4.11
CA ARG A 99 13.71 -2.71 3.16
C ARG A 99 12.54 -3.68 3.23
N ILE A 100 11.36 -3.17 3.56
CA ILE A 100 10.12 -3.95 3.58
C ILE A 100 9.23 -3.46 2.46
N MET A 101 8.74 -4.37 1.63
CA MET A 101 7.92 -4.08 0.44
C MET A 101 6.62 -4.86 0.52
N TYR A 102 5.50 -4.15 0.46
CA TYR A 102 4.16 -4.70 0.48
C TYR A 102 3.53 -4.56 -0.90
N LEU A 103 3.20 -5.68 -1.53
CA LEU A 103 2.46 -5.69 -2.79
C LEU A 103 0.95 -5.62 -2.50
N THR A 104 0.31 -4.63 -3.10
CA THR A 104 -1.14 -4.43 -3.06
C THR A 104 -1.67 -3.95 -4.41
N ASN A 105 -2.92 -3.51 -4.44
CA ASN A 105 -3.64 -3.06 -5.62
C ASN A 105 -4.67 -1.98 -5.25
N SER A 106 -5.49 -1.51 -6.20
CA SER A 106 -6.52 -0.48 -5.94
C SER A 106 -7.57 -0.91 -4.91
N THR A 107 -7.76 -2.21 -4.70
CA THR A 107 -8.67 -2.75 -3.67
C THR A 107 -8.01 -2.86 -2.30
N LEU A 108 -6.75 -2.46 -2.18
CA LEU A 108 -5.97 -2.42 -0.93
C LEU A 108 -5.79 -3.79 -0.27
N LEU A 109 -5.82 -4.86 -1.06
CA LEU A 109 -5.55 -6.21 -0.59
C LEU A 109 -4.03 -6.44 -0.47
N LEU A 110 -3.56 -6.92 0.67
CA LEU A 110 -2.18 -7.37 0.83
C LEU A 110 -1.98 -8.71 0.10
N ARG A 111 -1.17 -8.71 -0.96
CA ARG A 111 -0.94 -9.89 -1.82
C ARG A 111 0.36 -10.61 -1.51
N ALA A 112 1.41 -9.88 -1.18
CA ALA A 112 2.70 -10.43 -0.80
C ALA A 112 3.51 -9.39 -0.01
N THR A 113 4.41 -9.85 0.85
CA THR A 113 5.36 -8.98 1.54
C THR A 113 6.76 -9.56 1.44
N ALA A 114 7.68 -8.76 0.92
CA ALA A 114 9.09 -9.11 0.85
C ALA A 114 9.89 -8.23 1.81
N VAL A 115 10.78 -8.86 2.58
CA VAL A 115 11.75 -8.20 3.44
C VAL A 115 13.13 -8.44 2.87
N LEU A 116 13.88 -7.35 2.69
CA LEU A 116 15.30 -7.37 2.37
C LEU A 116 16.05 -6.85 3.60
N GLU A 117 16.62 -7.78 4.32
CA GLU A 117 17.52 -7.54 5.45
C GLU A 117 18.84 -8.27 5.13
N ASN A 118 19.98 -7.67 5.46
CA ASN A 118 21.30 -8.28 5.25
C ASN A 118 21.53 -8.80 3.80
N ARG A 119 21.02 -8.06 2.81
CA ARG A 119 21.09 -8.37 1.36
C ARG A 119 20.37 -9.65 0.91
N THR A 120 19.60 -10.31 1.78
CA THR A 120 18.87 -11.53 1.43
C THR A 120 17.36 -11.27 1.43
N PRO A 121 16.72 -11.17 0.25
CA PRO A 121 15.29 -10.95 0.17
C PRO A 121 14.54 -12.26 0.49
N HIS A 122 13.51 -12.18 1.33
CA HIS A 122 12.64 -13.30 1.67
C HIS A 122 11.20 -12.83 1.83
N LEU A 123 10.24 -13.75 1.71
CA LEU A 123 8.84 -13.48 1.99
C LEU A 123 8.54 -13.68 3.47
N ILE A 124 7.65 -12.86 4.00
CA ILE A 124 7.01 -13.07 5.29
C ILE A 124 5.52 -13.32 5.10
N SER A 125 4.87 -13.92 6.09
CA SER A 125 3.44 -14.23 6.03
C SER A 125 2.60 -12.95 6.05
N ASN A 126 1.35 -13.04 5.56
CA ASN A 126 0.44 -11.90 5.60
C ASN A 126 0.03 -11.55 7.04
N GLU A 127 -0.02 -12.53 7.93
CA GLU A 127 -0.29 -12.36 9.36
C GLU A 127 0.80 -11.51 10.02
N GLU A 128 2.08 -11.81 9.75
CA GLU A 128 3.22 -11.04 10.25
C GLU A 128 3.26 -9.63 9.63
N ALA A 129 2.87 -9.50 8.36
CA ALA A 129 2.93 -8.24 7.63
C ALA A 129 1.75 -7.29 7.88
N ALA A 130 0.61 -7.80 8.35
CA ALA A 130 -0.67 -7.08 8.36
C ALA A 130 -0.62 -5.71 9.05
N ALA A 131 -0.05 -5.66 10.27
CA ALA A 131 0.02 -4.42 11.04
C ALA A 131 0.91 -3.37 10.37
N GLY A 132 2.06 -3.80 9.83
CA GLY A 132 2.97 -2.90 9.11
C GLY A 132 2.35 -2.39 7.80
N PHE A 133 1.66 -3.27 7.07
CA PHE A 133 0.92 -2.89 5.87
C PHE A 133 -0.18 -1.86 6.18
N GLU A 134 -1.01 -2.09 7.19
CA GLU A 134 -2.10 -1.17 7.54
C GLU A 134 -1.55 0.21 7.95
N ALA A 135 -0.51 0.24 8.79
CA ALA A 135 0.11 1.49 9.22
C ALA A 135 0.69 2.28 8.04
N LEU A 136 1.35 1.60 7.09
CA LEU A 136 1.93 2.24 5.91
C LEU A 136 0.85 2.71 4.92
N LEU A 137 -0.21 1.91 4.76
CA LEU A 137 -1.36 2.27 3.94
C LEU A 137 -2.03 3.54 4.48
N LEU A 138 -2.31 3.60 5.78
CA LEU A 138 -2.89 4.78 6.43
C LEU A 138 -2.01 6.01 6.26
N PHE A 139 -0.68 5.86 6.40
CA PHE A 139 0.25 6.95 6.13
C PHE A 139 0.07 7.52 4.71
N TRP A 140 0.01 6.67 3.69
CA TRP A 140 -0.15 7.12 2.29
C TRP A 140 -1.54 7.69 1.99
N VAL A 141 -2.59 7.16 2.62
CA VAL A 141 -3.94 7.74 2.56
C VAL A 141 -3.95 9.16 3.11
N GLU A 142 -3.31 9.42 4.26
CA GLU A 142 -3.23 10.78 4.79
C GLU A 142 -2.35 11.69 3.95
N LYS A 143 -1.24 11.17 3.39
CA LYS A 143 -0.38 11.94 2.49
C LYS A 143 -1.08 12.34 1.20
N SER A 144 -1.91 11.48 0.62
CA SER A 144 -2.61 11.83 -0.62
C SER A 144 -3.56 13.02 -0.46
N LYS A 145 -4.23 13.14 0.69
CA LYS A 145 -5.07 14.31 1.03
C LYS A 145 -4.26 15.61 1.05
N SER A 146 -3.05 15.58 1.60
CA SER A 146 -2.17 16.76 1.63
C SER A 146 -1.70 17.19 0.24
N LEU A 147 -1.48 16.22 -0.66
CA LEU A 147 -1.10 16.50 -2.06
C LEU A 147 -2.27 17.10 -2.85
N GLN A 148 -3.51 16.70 -2.57
CA GLN A 148 -4.71 17.29 -3.19
C GLN A 148 -4.91 18.75 -2.77
N ALA A 149 -4.70 19.09 -1.50
CA ALA A 149 -4.87 20.46 -1.00
C ALA A 149 -3.86 21.45 -1.63
N GLY A 150 -2.67 20.99 -2.00
CA GLY A 150 -1.63 21.82 -2.64
C GLY A 150 -1.85 22.14 -4.13
N HIS A 151 -2.78 21.45 -4.80
CA HIS A 151 -3.10 21.67 -6.23
C HIS A 151 -4.31 22.60 -6.46
N ALA A 152 -4.94 23.09 -5.39
CA ALA A 152 -6.11 23.98 -5.47
C ALA A 152 -5.75 25.48 -5.49
N HIS A 153 -4.48 25.83 -5.76
CA HIS A 153 -3.96 27.20 -5.76
C HIS A 153 -3.24 27.54 -7.06
#